data_AF-A0A1F8H1G1-F1
#
_entry.id   AF-A0A1F8H1G1-F1
#
_cell.length_a   1.000
_cell.length_b   1.000
_cell.length_c   1.000
_cell.angle_alpha   90.00
_cell.angle_beta   90.00
_cell.angle_gamma   90.00
#
_symmetry.space_group_name_H-M   'P 1'
#
loop_
_entity.id
_entity.type
_entity.pdbx_description
1 polymer ?
#
loop_
_entity_poly.entity_id
_entity_poly.type
_entity_poly.pdbx_seq_one_letter_code
_entity_poly.pdbx_strand_id
1 'polypeptide(L)'
;MDNKPILVWVLVALVIGLVGGYYFGDNQGFKRAEANLKKIQEEAADKAAAAAAKAANPFQAANPLEGVQDDPFAKTKSILNPFK
;
A
#
# COMPACT_ATOMS: atom_id res chain seq x y z
N MET A 1 7.92 39.65 -47.88
CA MET A 1 7.96 38.18 -47.88
C MET A 1 6.58 37.71 -47.48
N ASP A 2 5.94 36.86 -48.28
CA ASP A 2 4.62 36.34 -47.92
C ASP A 2 4.77 35.33 -46.77
N ASN A 3 4.15 35.65 -45.63
CA ASN A 3 4.25 34.83 -44.41
C ASN A 3 3.20 33.70 -44.38
N LYS A 4 2.28 33.69 -45.35
CA LYS A 4 1.22 32.69 -45.52
C LYS A 4 1.74 31.24 -45.52
N PRO A 5 2.82 30.86 -46.25
CA PRO A 5 3.34 29.49 -46.20
C PRO A 5 3.84 29.10 -44.80
N ILE A 6 4.48 30.03 -44.08
CA ILE A 6 4.96 29.78 -42.71
C ILE A 6 3.77 29.55 -41.76
N LEU A 7 2.72 30.37 -41.86
CA LEU A 7 1.52 30.23 -41.04
C LEU A 7 0.81 28.88 -41.26
N VAL A 8 0.77 28.41 -42.52
CA VAL A 8 0.18 27.10 -42.87
C VAL A 8 0.98 25.96 -42.23
N TRP A 9 2.31 26.00 -42.30
CA TRP A 9 3.16 24.97 -41.68
C TRP A 9 3.04 24.93 -40.16
N VAL A 10 2.92 26.09 -39.51
CA VAL A 10 2.69 26.18 -38.06
C VAL A 10 1.35 25.55 -37.68
N LEU A 11 0.29 25.81 -38.44
CA LEU A 11 -1.03 25.20 -38.21
C LEU A 11 -1.01 23.68 -38.40
N VAL A 12 -0.32 23.19 -39.43
CA VAL A 12 -0.17 21.75 -39.67
C VAL A 12 0.58 21.08 -38.51
N ALA A 13 1.69 21.67 -38.05
CA ALA A 13 2.44 21.15 -36.91
C ALA A 13 1.60 21.13 -35.62
N LEU A 14 0.77 22.16 -35.39
CA LEU A 14 -0.14 22.23 -34.24
C LEU A 14 -1.15 21.08 -34.26
N VAL A 15 -1.78 20.81 -35.41
CA VAL A 15 -2.76 19.73 -35.55
C VAL A 15 -2.11 18.37 -35.33
N ILE A 16 -0.93 18.13 -35.91
CA ILE A 16 -0.18 16.88 -35.71
C ILE A 16 0.20 16.70 -34.24
N GLY A 17 0.65 17.76 -33.58
CA GLY A 17 1.00 17.75 -32.16
C GLY A 17 -0.20 17.42 -31.26
N LEU A 18 -1.37 18.00 -31.54
CA LEU A 18 -2.61 17.73 -30.79
C LEU A 18 -3.09 16.30 -30.97
N VAL A 19 -3.15 15.81 -32.21
CA VAL A 19 -3.61 14.43 -32.51
C VAL A 19 -2.62 13.41 -31.95
N GLY A 20 -1.32 13.62 -32.16
CA GLY A 20 -0.28 12.76 -31.63
C GLY A 20 -0.26 12.74 -30.10
N GLY A 21 -0.36 13.92 -29.47
CA GLY A 21 -0.41 14.06 -28.01
C GLY A 21 -1.63 13.41 -27.38
N TYR A 22 -2.81 13.53 -27.99
CA TYR A 22 -4.04 12.88 -27.52
C TYR A 22 -3.91 11.35 -27.55
N TYR A 23 -3.43 10.78 -28.66
CA TYR A 23 -3.29 9.33 -28.81
C TYR A 23 -2.23 8.74 -27.87
N PHE A 24 -1.10 9.43 -27.68
CA PHE A 24 -0.06 9.00 -26.75
C PHE A 24 -0.48 9.14 -25.28
N GLY A 25 -1.24 10.18 -24.96
CA GLY A 25 -1.76 10.41 -23.61
C GLY A 25 -2.76 9.34 -23.19
N ASP A 26 -3.68 8.97 -24.08
CA ASP A 26 -4.71 7.95 -23.81
C ASP A 26 -4.10 6.57 -23.51
N ASN A 27 -3.15 6.13 -24.34
CA ASN A 27 -2.47 4.84 -24.17
C ASN A 27 -1.62 4.77 -22.87
N GLN A 28 -1.02 5.89 -22.44
CA GLN A 28 -0.33 5.94 -21.14
C GLN A 28 -1.31 5.98 -19.96
N GLY A 29 -2.43 6.70 -20.09
CA GLY A 29 -3.46 6.77 -19.06
C GLY A 29 -4.07 5.41 -18.76
N PHE A 30 -4.42 4.65 -19.81
CA PHE A 30 -5.00 3.32 -19.68
C PHE A 30 -4.07 2.34 -18.95
N LYS A 31 -2.80 2.27 -19.35
CA LYS A 31 -1.79 1.41 -18.71
C LYS A 31 -1.56 1.76 -17.23
N ARG A 32 -1.57 3.06 -16.90
CA ARG A 32 -1.45 3.51 -15.50
C ARG A 32 -2.69 3.13 -14.68
N ALA A 33 -3.88 3.27 -15.24
CA ALA A 33 -5.12 2.87 -14.58
C ALA A 33 -5.16 1.35 -14.31
N GLU A 34 -4.79 0.54 -15.30
CA GLU A 34 -4.73 -0.93 -15.16
C GLU A 34 -3.71 -1.37 -14.09
N ALA A 35 -2.52 -0.75 -14.09
CA ALA A 35 -1.50 -1.03 -13.08
C ALA A 35 -1.95 -0.64 -11.66
N ASN A 36 -2.65 0.49 -11.52
CA ASN A 36 -3.20 0.92 -10.23
C ASN A 36 -4.32 -0.01 -9.74
N LEU A 37 -5.23 -0.44 -10.64
CA LEU A 37 -6.27 -1.40 -10.29
C LEU A 37 -5.69 -2.73 -9.82
N LYS A 38 -4.65 -3.22 -10.49
CA LYS A 38 -3.96 -4.45 -10.09
C LYS A 38 -3.34 -4.33 -8.69
N LYS A 39 -2.66 -3.20 -8.40
CA LYS A 39 -2.09 -2.94 -7.07
C LYS A 39 -3.17 -2.88 -5.98
N ILE A 40 -4.29 -2.23 -6.25
CA ILE A 40 -5.40 -2.14 -5.29
C ILE A 40 -5.98 -3.54 -5.02
N GLN A 41 -6.14 -4.36 -6.07
CA GLN A 41 -6.63 -5.73 -5.91
C GLN A 41 -5.65 -6.61 -5.12
N GLU A 42 -4.35 -6.50 -5.38
CA GLU A 42 -3.31 -7.25 -4.65
C GLU A 42 -3.28 -6.84 -3.18
N GLU A 43 -3.30 -5.54 -2.87
CA GLU A 43 -3.33 -5.06 -1.49
C GLU A 43 -4.62 -5.45 -0.74
N ALA A 44 -5.76 -5.46 -1.45
CA ALA A 44 -7.03 -5.94 -0.88
C ALA A 44 -7.00 -7.45 -0.61
N ALA A 45 -6.41 -8.25 -1.52
CA ALA A 45 -6.24 -9.68 -1.36
C ALA A 45 -5.31 -10.00 -0.18
N ASP A 46 -4.18 -9.30 -0.05
CA ASP A 46 -3.24 -9.46 1.05
C ASP A 46 -3.88 -9.12 2.41
N LYS A 47 -4.65 -8.03 2.47
CA LYS A 47 -5.40 -7.67 3.70
C LYS A 47 -6.44 -8.71 4.06
N ALA A 48 -7.17 -9.24 3.07
CA ALA A 48 -8.15 -10.29 3.31
C ALA A 48 -7.49 -11.59 3.78
N ALA A 49 -6.37 -11.98 3.16
CA ALA A 49 -5.58 -13.14 3.55
C ALA A 49 -5.01 -12.98 4.96
N ALA A 50 -4.46 -11.81 5.30
CA ALA A 50 -3.95 -11.50 6.63
C ALA A 50 -5.06 -11.53 7.69
N ALA A 51 -6.24 -10.98 7.39
CA ALA A 51 -7.39 -11.01 8.29
C ALA A 51 -7.90 -12.44 8.51
N ALA A 52 -7.98 -13.25 7.45
CA ALA A 52 -8.35 -14.66 7.55
C ALA A 52 -7.32 -15.47 8.35
N ALA A 53 -6.03 -15.25 8.11
CA ALA A 53 -4.95 -15.87 8.89
C ALA A 53 -5.00 -15.44 10.36
N LYS A 54 -5.31 -14.17 10.64
CA LYS A 54 -5.50 -13.66 11.99
C LYS A 54 -6.68 -14.32 12.71
N ALA A 55 -7.82 -14.41 12.02
CA ALA A 55 -9.04 -15.01 12.56
C ALA A 55 -8.91 -16.52 12.77
N ALA A 56 -8.16 -17.21 11.91
CA ALA A 56 -7.93 -18.64 12.00
C ALA A 56 -6.78 -19.02 12.95
N ASN A 57 -5.99 -18.06 13.46
CA ASN A 57 -4.84 -18.36 14.31
C ASN A 57 -5.24 -18.50 15.79
N PRO A 58 -5.27 -19.73 16.35
CA PRO A 58 -5.66 -19.96 17.73
C PRO A 58 -4.62 -19.48 18.75
N PHE A 59 -3.44 -19.05 18.32
CA PHE A 59 -2.35 -18.57 19.17
C PHE A 59 -2.28 -17.05 19.30
N GLN A 60 -3.15 -16.30 18.61
CA GLN A 60 -3.24 -14.84 18.77
C GLN A 60 -4.20 -14.40 19.88
N ALA A 61 -4.93 -15.34 20.49
CA ALA A 61 -5.66 -15.06 21.72
C ALA A 61 -4.63 -14.87 22.85
N ALA A 62 -4.57 -13.65 23.40
CA ALA A 62 -3.87 -13.18 24.61
C ALA A 62 -2.64 -13.98 25.09
N ASN A 63 -1.50 -13.30 25.30
CA ASN A 63 -0.27 -13.95 25.76
C ASN A 63 -0.55 -14.78 27.04
N PRO A 64 -0.41 -16.12 27.01
CA PRO A 64 -0.76 -16.98 28.15
C PRO A 64 0.13 -16.72 29.39
N LEU A 65 1.22 -15.98 29.23
CA LEU A 65 2.11 -15.55 30.30
C LEU A 65 1.82 -14.14 30.84
N GLU A 66 0.85 -13.42 30.26
CA GLU A 66 0.52 -12.03 30.65
C GLU A 66 -0.04 -11.93 32.08
N GLY A 67 -0.52 -13.04 32.64
CA GLY A 67 -0.96 -13.14 34.04
C GLY A 67 -0.05 -13.99 34.93
N VAL A 68 1.07 -14.51 34.42
CA VAL A 68 2.00 -15.32 35.20
C VAL A 68 3.00 -14.39 35.88
N GLN A 69 2.99 -14.37 37.20
CA GLN A 69 3.92 -13.57 38.00
C GLN A 69 5.38 -13.95 37.65
N ASP A 70 6.19 -12.98 37.23
CA ASP A 70 7.58 -13.20 36.75
C ASP A 70 8.46 -13.98 37.74
N ASP A 71 8.18 -13.88 39.05
CA ASP A 71 8.83 -14.66 40.11
C ASP A 71 7.77 -15.35 40.99
N PRO A 72 7.56 -16.68 40.84
CA PRO A 72 6.58 -17.44 41.62
C PRO A 72 6.93 -17.53 43.12
N PHE A 73 8.16 -17.16 43.51
CA PHE A 73 8.61 -17.13 44.89
C PHE A 73 8.70 -15.71 45.47
N ALA A 74 8.28 -14.68 44.73
CA ALA A 74 8.33 -13.29 45.20
C ALA A 74 7.60 -13.10 46.54
N LYS A 75 6.43 -13.73 46.69
CA LYS A 75 5.64 -13.71 47.94
C LYS A 75 6.30 -14.50 49.06
N THR A 76 7.00 -15.58 48.74
CA THR A 76 7.65 -16.44 49.74
C THR A 76 8.93 -15.78 50.26
N LYS A 77 9.69 -15.09 49.40
CA LYS A 77 10.89 -14.33 49.78
C LYS A 77 10.58 -13.16 50.71
N SER A 78 9.42 -12.52 50.59
CA SER A 78 9.03 -11.45 51.52
C SER A 78 8.62 -11.97 52.89
N ILE A 79 8.03 -13.16 52.96
CA ILE A 79 7.57 -13.78 54.22
C ILE A 79 8.72 -14.49 54.95
N LEU A 80 9.64 -15.13 54.21
CA LEU A 80 10.75 -15.92 54.76
C LEU A 80 12.07 -15.15 54.87
N ASN A 81 12.08 -13.83 54.71
CA ASN A 81 13.29 -13.05 54.97
C ASN A 81 13.29 -12.55 56.43
N PRO A 82 13.99 -13.23 57.36
CA PRO A 82 14.08 -12.81 58.76
C PRO A 82 15.01 -11.61 58.97
N PHE A 83 15.62 -11.07 57.92
CA PHE A 83 16.58 -9.95 57.96
C PHE A 83 16.08 -8.70 57.21
N LYS A 84 14.77 -8.63 56.94
CA LYS A 84 14.12 -7.43 56.41
C LYS A 84 13.55 -6.56 57.51
#